data_AF-A0A947JL33-F1
#
_entry.id   AF-A0A947JL33-F1
#
_cell.length_a   1.000
_cell.length_b   1.000
_cell.length_c   1.000
_cell.angle_alpha   90.00
_cell.angle_beta   90.00
_cell.angle_gamma   90.00
#
_symmetry.space_group_name_H-M   'P 1'
#
loop_
_entity.id
_entity.type
_entity.pdbx_description
1 polymer ?
#
loop_
_entity_poly.entity_id
_entity_poly.type
_entity_poly.pdbx_seq_one_letter_code
_entity_poly.pdbx_strand_id
1 'polypeptide(L)'
;MSKKKRRNRFRPVKEANWTAIKFVSKDVGCRNSVYALAGYHYCTLGELKIARLLTDLGIEFTPDVSFGIKNDRNFRRAQLEDSALKTARIFVPDFVFNGDEYIWTEDDGTEILIHGLECKASNKKPDKVRLLYEQRGIHILVLSDREIDWYDQLGELPLKLLRRRR
;
A
#
# COMPACT_ATOMS: atom_id res chain seq x y z
N MET A 1 -6.09 4.44 37.09
CA MET A 1 -6.02 3.81 35.76
C MET A 1 -5.71 4.88 34.71
N SER A 2 -4.48 4.88 34.19
CA SER A 2 -3.99 5.93 33.28
C SER A 2 -4.45 5.66 31.84
N LYS A 3 -5.38 6.48 31.33
CA LYS A 3 -5.77 6.49 29.92
C LYS A 3 -4.60 7.06 29.10
N LYS A 4 -3.73 6.19 28.57
CA LYS A 4 -2.76 6.58 27.53
C LYS A 4 -3.54 7.00 26.28
N LYS A 5 -3.80 8.31 26.14
CA LYS A 5 -4.19 8.92 24.86
C LYS A 5 -3.08 8.58 23.86
N ARG A 6 -3.32 7.61 22.98
CA ARG A 6 -2.51 7.44 21.77
C ARG A 6 -2.74 8.67 20.92
N ARG A 7 -1.84 9.65 21.03
CA ARG A 7 -1.73 10.75 20.08
C ARG A 7 -1.31 10.14 18.74
N ASN A 8 -2.27 9.65 17.96
CA ASN A 8 -2.09 9.55 16.52
C ASN A 8 -2.00 11.00 16.02
N ARG A 9 -0.76 11.48 15.91
CA ARG A 9 -0.49 12.76 15.26
C ARG A 9 -0.92 12.55 13.81
N PHE A 10 -2.03 13.17 13.42
CA PHE A 10 -2.32 13.48 12.02
C PHE A 10 -1.01 14.02 11.43
N ARG A 11 -0.31 13.19 10.66
CA ARG A 11 0.79 13.69 9.83
C ARG A 11 0.11 14.51 8.73
N PRO A 12 0.59 15.73 8.42
CA PRO A 12 -0.01 16.52 7.37
C PRO A 12 -0.09 15.68 6.09
N VAL A 13 -1.26 15.64 5.46
CA VAL A 13 -1.48 14.90 4.22
C VAL A 13 -0.48 15.42 3.20
N LYS A 14 0.48 14.57 2.83
CA LYS A 14 1.48 14.88 1.80
C LYS A 14 0.91 14.41 0.47
N GLU A 15 0.86 15.28 -0.52
CA GLU A 15 0.39 14.91 -1.85
C GLU A 15 1.25 13.78 -2.44
N ALA A 16 0.60 12.79 -3.05
CA ALA A 16 1.27 11.64 -3.62
C ALA A 16 2.00 12.01 -4.91
N ASN A 17 3.31 11.75 -4.94
CA ASN A 17 4.16 11.96 -6.10
C ASN A 17 4.35 10.66 -6.89
N TRP A 18 3.59 10.55 -7.98
CA TRP A 18 3.60 9.44 -8.92
C TRP A 18 4.61 9.58 -10.07
N THR A 19 5.49 10.58 -10.03
CA THR A 19 6.43 10.84 -11.14
C THR A 19 7.38 9.66 -11.35
N ALA A 20 7.53 9.27 -12.61
CA ALA A 20 8.34 8.13 -13.07
C ALA A 20 7.88 6.75 -12.56
N ILE A 21 6.66 6.64 -12.03
CA ILE A 21 6.05 5.37 -11.62
C ILE A 21 5.26 4.82 -12.81
N LYS A 22 5.66 3.65 -13.29
CA LYS A 22 4.91 2.90 -14.30
C LYS A 22 4.03 1.88 -13.57
N PHE A 23 2.71 2.02 -13.71
CA PHE A 23 1.72 1.05 -13.20
C PHE A 23 1.67 -0.17 -14.11
N VAL A 24 2.76 -0.94 -14.11
CA VAL A 24 2.87 -2.21 -14.83
C VAL A 24 3.25 -3.24 -13.79
N SER A 25 2.48 -4.33 -13.71
CA SER A 25 2.84 -5.45 -12.85
C SER A 25 4.20 -6.00 -13.28
N LYS A 26 5.06 -6.25 -12.31
CA LYS A 26 6.32 -6.96 -12.55
C LYS A 26 6.21 -8.35 -11.99
N ASP A 27 6.80 -9.33 -12.68
CA ASP A 27 7.00 -10.66 -12.08
C ASP A 27 7.99 -10.52 -10.92
N VAL A 28 7.49 -10.65 -9.69
CA VAL A 28 8.31 -10.63 -8.47
C VAL A 28 7.98 -11.87 -7.64
N GLY A 29 9.01 -12.65 -7.28
CA GLY A 29 8.89 -13.78 -6.35
C GLY A 29 8.40 -15.12 -6.94
N CYS A 30 8.18 -16.10 -6.06
CA CYS A 30 7.63 -17.41 -6.39
C CYS A 30 6.09 -17.33 -6.38
N ARG A 31 5.49 -17.19 -7.56
CA ARG A 31 4.02 -17.12 -7.72
C ARG A 31 3.39 -18.51 -7.75
N ASN A 32 2.26 -18.67 -7.08
CA ASN A 32 1.53 -19.94 -7.05
C ASN A 32 0.49 -19.97 -8.18
N SER A 33 0.59 -20.93 -9.10
CA SER A 33 -0.36 -21.07 -10.22
C SER A 33 -1.80 -21.32 -9.77
N VAL A 34 -2.00 -21.80 -8.53
CA VAL A 34 -3.34 -22.00 -7.94
C VAL A 34 -4.01 -20.66 -7.60
N TYR A 35 -3.24 -19.62 -7.29
CA TYR A 35 -3.76 -18.33 -6.86
C TYR A 35 -3.74 -17.34 -8.02
N ALA A 36 -4.60 -17.58 -9.02
CA ALA A 36 -4.71 -16.73 -10.21
C ALA A 36 -6.05 -15.98 -10.25
N LEU A 37 -6.01 -14.71 -10.67
CA LEU A 37 -7.19 -13.90 -10.98
C LEU A 37 -6.86 -12.89 -12.07
N ALA A 38 -7.74 -12.74 -13.06
CA ALA A 38 -7.63 -11.73 -14.13
C ALA A 38 -6.25 -11.68 -14.83
N GLY A 39 -5.60 -12.84 -15.02
CA GLY A 39 -4.30 -12.95 -15.68
C GLY A 39 -3.08 -12.69 -14.77
N TYR A 40 -3.29 -12.36 -13.48
CA TYR A 40 -2.24 -12.24 -12.48
C TYR A 40 -2.17 -13.48 -11.59
N HIS A 41 -0.97 -13.78 -11.09
CA HIS A 41 -0.74 -14.80 -10.08
C HIS A 41 -0.24 -14.17 -8.79
N TYR A 42 -0.83 -14.60 -7.68
CA TYR A 42 -0.56 -14.09 -6.34
C TYR A 42 0.31 -15.06 -5.55
N CYS A 43 1.07 -14.54 -4.59
CA CYS A 43 1.97 -15.34 -3.78
C CYS A 43 1.20 -16.06 -2.66
N THR A 44 0.14 -15.44 -2.14
CA THR A 44 -0.62 -15.93 -0.99
C THR A 44 -2.12 -16.01 -1.26
N LEU A 45 -2.83 -16.84 -0.48
CA LEU A 45 -4.30 -16.87 -0.50
C LEU A 45 -4.89 -15.53 -0.04
N GLY A 46 -4.26 -14.85 0.92
CA GLY A 46 -4.70 -13.55 1.40
C GLY A 46 -4.69 -12.47 0.31
N GLU A 47 -3.61 -12.40 -0.47
CA GLU A 47 -3.55 -11.54 -1.67
C GLU A 47 -4.68 -11.89 -2.66
N LEU A 48 -4.90 -13.18 -2.95
CA LEU A 48 -5.98 -13.58 -3.86
C LEU A 48 -7.36 -13.13 -3.37
N LYS A 49 -7.64 -13.22 -2.06
CA LYS A 49 -8.90 -12.76 -1.46
C LYS A 49 -9.09 -11.25 -1.64
N ILE A 50 -8.05 -10.46 -1.34
CA ILE A 50 -8.09 -9.00 -1.55
C ILE A 50 -8.26 -8.67 -3.03
N ALA A 51 -7.57 -9.37 -3.93
CA ALA A 51 -7.70 -9.16 -5.37
C ALA A 51 -9.14 -9.40 -5.86
N ARG A 52 -9.80 -10.43 -5.34
CA ARG A 52 -11.22 -10.71 -5.62
C ARG A 52 -12.12 -9.60 -5.11
N LEU A 53 -12.00 -9.22 -3.84
CA LEU A 53 -12.78 -8.13 -3.26
C LEU A 53 -12.64 -6.83 -4.05
N LEU A 54 -11.41 -6.42 -4.40
CA LEU A 54 -11.17 -5.22 -5.18
C LEU A 54 -11.83 -5.31 -6.57
N THR A 55 -11.76 -6.48 -7.21
CA THR A 55 -12.39 -6.74 -8.51
C THR A 55 -13.92 -6.65 -8.41
N ASP A 56 -14.52 -7.31 -7.42
CA ASP A 56 -15.96 -7.35 -7.21
C ASP A 56 -16.52 -5.97 -6.86
N LEU A 57 -15.74 -5.15 -6.14
CA LEU A 57 -16.07 -3.75 -5.82
C LEU A 57 -15.78 -2.78 -6.98
N GLY A 58 -15.25 -3.25 -8.11
CA GLY A 58 -14.91 -2.40 -9.26
C GLY A 58 -13.80 -1.39 -8.97
N ILE A 59 -12.90 -1.72 -8.05
CA ILE A 59 -11.74 -0.90 -7.69
C ILE A 59 -10.57 -1.31 -8.60
N GLU A 60 -10.10 -0.38 -9.42
CA GLU A 60 -8.95 -0.63 -10.28
C GLU A 60 -7.66 -0.67 -9.47
N PHE A 61 -6.83 -1.69 -9.71
CA PHE A 61 -5.54 -1.82 -9.08
C PHE A 61 -4.51 -2.45 -10.02
N THR A 62 -3.23 -2.22 -9.72
CA THR A 62 -2.10 -2.93 -10.31
C THR A 62 -1.35 -3.67 -9.22
N PRO A 63 -1.15 -4.99 -9.35
CA PRO A 63 -0.34 -5.74 -8.40
C PRO A 63 1.16 -5.55 -8.67
N ASP A 64 1.97 -5.67 -7.63
CA ASP A 64 3.44 -5.72 -7.69
C ASP A 64 4.12 -4.51 -8.37
N VAL A 65 3.62 -3.30 -8.11
CA VAL A 65 4.23 -2.06 -8.63
C VAL A 65 5.52 -1.75 -7.87
N SER A 66 6.66 -1.60 -8.56
CA SER A 66 7.94 -1.32 -7.90
C SER A 66 8.18 0.16 -7.61
N PHE A 67 8.54 0.48 -6.38
CA PHE A 67 8.94 1.81 -5.91
C PHE A 67 10.42 1.82 -5.52
N GLY A 68 11.19 2.74 -6.13
CA GLY A 68 12.52 3.07 -5.64
C GLY A 68 12.45 3.95 -4.40
N ILE A 69 12.90 3.41 -3.26
CA ILE A 69 12.98 4.09 -1.97
C ILE A 69 14.43 4.22 -1.51
N LYS A 70 14.81 5.39 -1.01
CA LYS A 70 16.15 5.62 -0.41
C LYS A 70 16.10 5.22 1.07
N ASN A 71 17.17 4.66 1.64
CA ASN A 71 17.19 4.40 3.09
C ASN A 71 17.29 5.73 3.87
N ASP A 72 16.77 5.81 5.10
CA ASP A 72 16.70 7.06 5.88
C ASP A 72 18.04 7.82 6.03
N ARG A 73 19.13 7.09 6.30
CA ARG A 73 20.49 7.70 6.39
C ARG A 73 20.88 8.40 5.09
N ASN A 74 20.51 7.79 3.97
CA ASN A 74 20.78 8.33 2.64
C ASN A 74 19.73 9.35 2.23
N PHE A 75 18.47 9.27 2.67
CA PHE A 75 17.42 10.21 2.30
C PHE A 75 17.68 11.61 2.86
N ARG A 76 18.08 11.71 4.14
CA ARG A 76 18.44 13.02 4.73
C ARG A 76 19.72 13.61 4.14
N ARG A 77 20.70 12.75 3.80
CA ARG A 77 21.97 13.17 3.19
C ARG A 77 21.83 13.48 1.69
N ALA A 78 20.93 12.80 0.99
CA ALA A 78 20.61 13.00 -0.43
C ALA A 78 19.91 14.31 -0.74
N GLN A 79 19.24 14.93 0.24
CA GLN A 79 18.72 16.28 0.06
C GLN A 79 19.85 17.31 -0.08
N LEU A 80 21.10 16.93 0.24
CA LEU A 80 22.27 17.79 0.16
C LEU A 80 23.19 17.44 -1.03
N GLU A 81 23.04 16.27 -1.68
CA GLU A 81 23.94 15.82 -2.74
C GLU A 81 23.22 14.97 -3.82
N ASP A 82 23.47 15.30 -5.10
CA ASP A 82 22.88 14.68 -6.31
C ASP A 82 23.28 13.20 -6.54
N SER A 83 24.18 12.65 -5.73
CA SER A 83 24.78 11.32 -5.90
C SER A 83 23.91 10.14 -5.40
N ALA A 84 22.75 10.43 -4.79
CA ALA A 84 21.94 9.45 -4.06
C ALA A 84 21.12 8.46 -4.90
N LEU A 85 21.26 8.47 -6.23
CA LEU A 85 20.52 7.57 -7.13
C LEU A 85 21.05 6.13 -7.10
N LYS A 86 22.30 5.88 -6.66
CA LYS A 86 22.94 4.55 -6.74
C LYS A 86 22.58 3.55 -5.62
N THR A 87 21.80 3.92 -4.59
CA THR A 87 21.49 3.05 -3.43
C THR A 87 20.01 2.85 -3.14
N ALA A 88 19.13 3.13 -4.12
CA ALA A 88 17.70 2.94 -3.94
C ALA A 88 17.37 1.44 -3.73
N ARG A 89 16.74 1.11 -2.61
CA ARG A 89 16.10 -0.20 -2.42
C ARG A 89 14.77 -0.20 -3.17
N ILE A 90 14.35 -1.37 -3.61
CA ILE A 90 13.03 -1.56 -4.21
C ILE A 90 12.06 -2.01 -3.11
N PHE A 91 10.90 -1.36 -3.08
CA PHE A 91 9.71 -1.81 -2.36
C PHE A 91 8.61 -2.12 -3.38
N VAL A 92 7.90 -3.21 -3.18
CA VAL A 92 6.85 -3.70 -4.08
C VAL A 92 5.66 -4.02 -3.19
N PRO A 93 4.68 -3.12 -3.06
CA PRO A 93 3.43 -3.46 -2.41
C PRO A 93 2.58 -4.37 -3.27
N ASP A 94 1.75 -5.16 -2.58
CA ASP A 94 0.93 -6.19 -3.21
C ASP A 94 -0.15 -5.56 -4.12
N PHE A 95 -0.72 -4.41 -3.72
CA PHE A 95 -1.77 -3.72 -4.49
C PHE A 95 -1.55 -2.21 -4.51
N VAL A 96 -1.70 -1.58 -5.68
CA VAL A 96 -1.69 -0.12 -5.85
C VAL A 96 -2.90 0.31 -6.65
N PHE A 97 -3.65 1.32 -6.17
CA PHE A 97 -4.90 1.80 -6.79
C PHE A 97 -4.68 2.74 -7.97
N ASN A 98 -3.81 2.39 -8.94
CA ASN A 98 -3.59 3.10 -10.22
C ASN A 98 -3.49 4.65 -10.19
N GLY A 99 -3.11 5.23 -9.05
CA GLY A 99 -3.03 6.68 -8.85
C GLY A 99 -4.32 7.34 -8.34
N ASP A 100 -5.39 6.57 -8.15
CA ASP A 100 -6.58 6.96 -7.42
C ASP A 100 -6.31 7.01 -5.91
N GLU A 101 -7.08 7.89 -5.27
CA GLU A 101 -7.00 8.19 -3.84
C GLU A 101 -8.26 7.69 -3.15
N TYR A 102 -8.10 6.77 -2.20
CA TYR A 102 -9.19 6.22 -1.41
C TYR A 102 -9.06 6.62 0.05
N ILE A 103 -10.20 6.84 0.71
CA ILE A 103 -10.30 6.93 2.16
C ILE A 103 -10.61 5.56 2.72
N TRP A 104 -9.80 5.11 3.66
CA TRP A 104 -10.06 3.98 4.54
C TRP A 104 -10.67 4.49 5.84
N THR A 105 -11.83 3.96 6.23
CA THR A 105 -12.47 4.29 7.51
C THR A 105 -12.23 3.19 8.52
N GLU A 106 -11.54 3.50 9.62
CA GLU A 106 -11.36 2.58 10.76
C GLU A 106 -12.65 2.49 11.61
N ASP A 107 -12.77 1.45 12.43
CA ASP A 107 -13.96 1.18 13.27
C ASP A 107 -14.30 2.34 14.23
N ASP A 108 -13.31 3.13 14.63
CA ASP A 108 -13.51 4.30 15.50
C ASP A 108 -13.91 5.58 14.74
N GLY A 109 -14.13 5.47 13.42
CA GLY A 109 -14.47 6.56 12.51
C GLY A 109 -13.26 7.33 12.00
N THR A 110 -12.03 6.93 12.33
CA THR A 110 -10.83 7.58 11.79
C THR A 110 -10.73 7.36 10.29
N GLU A 111 -10.60 8.44 9.53
CA GLU A 111 -10.41 8.41 8.09
C GLU A 111 -8.93 8.53 7.71
N ILE A 112 -8.48 7.64 6.83
CA ILE A 112 -7.09 7.54 6.40
C ILE A 112 -7.02 7.54 4.87
N LEU A 113 -6.31 8.50 4.29
CA LEU A 113 -6.01 8.48 2.86
C LEU A 113 -5.04 7.34 2.54
N ILE A 114 -5.39 6.46 1.60
CA ILE A 114 -4.57 5.34 1.14
C ILE A 114 -4.56 5.23 -0.39
N HIS A 115 -3.51 4.61 -0.91
CA HIS A 115 -3.20 4.50 -2.34
C HIS A 115 -2.94 3.05 -2.77
N GLY A 116 -3.09 2.11 -1.85
CA GLY A 116 -2.82 0.70 -2.06
C GLY A 116 -2.83 -0.10 -0.76
N LEU A 117 -2.69 -1.41 -0.89
CA LEU A 117 -2.73 -2.38 0.19
C LEU A 117 -1.48 -3.27 0.18
N GLU A 118 -1.09 -3.71 1.36
CA GLU A 118 -0.04 -4.70 1.61
C GLU A 118 -0.62 -5.78 2.53
N CYS A 119 -0.60 -7.03 2.08
CA CYS A 119 -1.01 -8.20 2.83
C CYS A 119 0.17 -8.75 3.64
N LYS A 120 -0.04 -9.01 4.92
CA LYS A 120 0.98 -9.60 5.80
C LYS A 120 0.36 -10.59 6.78
N ALA A 121 1.13 -11.59 7.16
CA ALA A 121 0.76 -12.46 8.28
C ALA A 121 0.62 -11.73 9.63
N SER A 122 1.14 -10.50 9.77
CA SER A 122 1.01 -9.70 10.99
C SER A 122 0.99 -8.20 10.72
N ASN A 123 0.41 -7.41 11.63
CA ASN A 123 0.33 -5.94 11.54
C ASN A 123 1.65 -5.19 11.78
N LYS A 124 2.80 -5.87 11.65
CA LYS A 124 4.09 -5.20 11.65
C LYS A 124 4.25 -4.42 10.35
N LYS A 125 4.05 -3.11 10.43
CA LYS A 125 4.25 -2.19 9.29
C LYS A 125 5.72 -2.27 8.84
N PRO A 126 5.99 -2.64 7.57
CA PRO A 126 7.34 -2.64 7.05
C PRO A 126 7.91 -1.22 7.10
N ASP A 127 9.17 -1.06 7.51
CA ASP A 127 9.86 0.24 7.46
C ASP A 127 9.78 0.89 6.07
N LYS A 128 9.73 0.05 5.02
CA LYS A 128 9.59 0.46 3.62
C LYS A 128 8.28 1.22 3.33
N VAL A 129 7.17 0.87 3.99
CA VAL A 129 5.88 1.58 3.85
C VAL A 129 5.98 2.99 4.42
N ARG A 130 6.60 3.14 5.60
CA ARG A 130 6.87 4.46 6.18
C ARG A 130 7.74 5.31 5.25
N LEU A 131 8.82 4.73 4.72
CA LEU A 131 9.73 5.42 3.80
C LEU A 131 9.03 5.83 2.51
N LEU A 132 8.14 4.99 1.97
CA LEU A 132 7.37 5.31 0.77
C LEU A 132 6.49 6.54 1.02
N TYR A 133 5.77 6.59 2.14
CA TYR A 133 4.97 7.75 2.51
C TYR A 133 5.82 9.00 2.72
N GLU A 134 6.93 8.91 3.47
CA GLU A 134 7.78 10.07 3.77
C GLU A 134 8.44 10.65 2.51
N GLN A 135 8.84 9.80 1.57
CA GLN A 135 9.56 10.22 0.36
C GLN A 135 8.64 10.59 -0.79
N ARG A 136 7.50 9.89 -0.93
CA ARG A 136 6.62 10.00 -2.10
C ARG A 136 5.19 10.45 -1.74
N GLY A 137 4.81 10.55 -0.48
CA GLY A 137 3.41 10.83 -0.09
C GLY A 137 2.46 9.65 -0.36
N ILE A 138 2.97 8.52 -0.86
CA ILE A 138 2.16 7.34 -1.19
C ILE A 138 1.97 6.50 0.07
N HIS A 139 0.72 6.31 0.45
CA HIS A 139 0.33 5.59 1.66
C HIS A 139 -0.23 4.21 1.30
N ILE A 140 0.43 3.15 1.77
CA ILE A 140 -0.01 1.77 1.62
C ILE A 140 -0.53 1.29 2.98
N LEU A 141 -1.78 0.83 3.03
CA LEU A 141 -2.34 0.23 4.23
C LEU A 141 -1.86 -1.22 4.36
N VAL A 142 -1.48 -1.64 5.56
CA VAL A 142 -1.09 -3.02 5.82
C VAL A 142 -2.27 -3.73 6.46
N LEU A 143 -2.69 -4.84 5.85
CA LEU A 143 -3.74 -5.72 6.37
C LEU A 143 -3.12 -7.03 6.85
N SER A 144 -3.49 -7.46 8.06
CA SER A 144 -3.18 -8.81 8.52
C SER A 144 -4.06 -9.86 7.84
N ASP A 145 -3.60 -11.11 7.80
CA ASP A 145 -4.43 -12.26 7.37
C ASP A 145 -5.78 -12.30 8.09
N ARG A 146 -5.82 -11.94 9.38
CA ARG A 146 -7.08 -11.88 10.14
C ARG A 146 -8.03 -10.79 9.64
N GLU A 147 -7.50 -9.61 9.31
CA GLU A 147 -8.31 -8.52 8.72
C GLU A 147 -8.78 -8.91 7.32
N ILE A 148 -7.90 -9.54 6.53
CA ILE A 148 -8.25 -10.03 5.20
C ILE A 148 -9.39 -11.05 5.26
N ASP A 149 -9.30 -12.05 6.15
CA ASP A 149 -10.35 -13.05 6.32
C ASP A 149 -11.68 -12.43 6.79
N TRP A 150 -11.61 -11.43 7.66
CA TRP A 150 -12.80 -10.69 8.09
C TRP A 150 -13.46 -9.99 6.91
N TYR A 151 -12.72 -9.20 6.13
CA TYR A 151 -13.27 -8.46 4.99
C TYR A 151 -13.75 -9.37 3.86
N ASP A 152 -13.06 -10.48 3.63
CA ASP A 152 -13.48 -11.54 2.69
C ASP A 152 -14.83 -12.15 3.08
N GLN A 153 -15.06 -12.39 4.37
CA GLN A 153 -16.35 -12.88 4.88
C GLN A 153 -17.47 -11.83 4.76
N LEU A 154 -17.16 -10.55 4.95
CA LEU A 154 -18.13 -9.48 4.78
C LEU A 154 -18.43 -9.18 3.31
N GLY A 155 -17.50 -9.48 2.40
CA GLY A 155 -17.62 -9.12 0.98
C GLY A 155 -17.39 -7.62 0.72
N GLU A 156 -16.80 -6.89 1.66
CA GLU A 156 -16.59 -5.45 1.55
C GLU A 156 -15.25 -4.99 2.14
N LEU A 157 -14.77 -3.85 1.65
CA LEU A 157 -13.67 -3.10 2.23
C LEU A 157 -14.19 -1.71 2.63
N PRO A 158 -13.76 -1.13 3.76
CA PRO A 158 -14.18 0.21 4.19
C PRO A 158 -13.48 1.31 3.38
N LEU A 159 -13.62 1.23 2.05
CA LEU A 159 -12.99 2.07 1.05
C LEU A 159 -14.01 3.02 0.44
N LYS A 160 -13.68 4.31 0.42
CA LYS A 160 -14.44 5.32 -0.31
C LYS A 160 -13.52 6.09 -1.26
N LEU A 161 -13.88 6.16 -2.53
CA LEU A 161 -13.13 6.93 -3.52
C LEU A 161 -13.18 8.43 -3.17
N LEU A 162 -12.01 9.04 -2.99
CA LEU A 162 -11.88 10.47 -2.74
C LEU A 162 -11.74 11.25 -4.05
N ARG A 163 -10.83 10.78 -4.91
CA ARG A 163 -10.47 11.46 -6.16
C ARG A 163 -10.02 10.43 -7.20
N ARG A 164 -10.62 10.50 -8.39
CA ARG A 164 -10.10 9.82 -9.59
C ARG A 164 -9.00 10.67 -10.22
N ARG A 165 -7.93 10.02 -10.65
CA ARG A 165 -6.93 10.69 -11.50
C ARG A 165 -7.53 10.87 -12.90
N ARG A 166 -7.53 12.11 -13.41
CA ARG A 166 -7.87 12.44 -14.80
C ARG A 166 -6.66 12.31 -15.70
#